data_AF-A0A0F9A5X6-F1
#
_entry.id   AF-A0A0F9A5X6-F1
#
_cell.length_a   1.000
_cell.length_b   1.000
_cell.length_c   1.000
_cell.angle_alpha   90.00
_cell.angle_beta   90.00
_cell.angle_gamma   90.00
#
_symmetry.space_group_name_H-M   'P 1'
#
loop_
_entity.id
_entity.type
_entity.pdbx_description
1 polymer ?
#
loop_
_entity_poly.entity_id
_entity_poly.type
_entity_poly.pdbx_seq_one_letter_code
_entity_poly.pdbx_strand_id
1 'polypeptide(L)'
;YDDRTRGTDCPLARGMRMTEPQTSIATYLTLIILASVLLKLSGIVGWSWWFVFTPLWIVIFIVGLIIVVVVVARLRERNYW
;
A
#
# COMPACT_ATOMS: atom_id res chain seq x y z
N TYR A 1 17.99 57.30 -23.65
CA TYR A 1 17.75 56.42 -24.82
C TYR A 1 18.58 55.17 -24.61
N ASP A 2 18.07 54.00 -24.26
CA ASP A 2 16.69 53.51 -24.23
C ASP A 2 16.60 52.46 -23.11
N ASP A 3 15.60 52.63 -22.25
CA ASP A 3 15.08 51.68 -21.27
C ASP A 3 14.29 50.60 -22.03
N ARG A 4 14.86 49.41 -22.26
CA ARG A 4 14.09 48.29 -22.82
C ARG A 4 14.66 46.92 -22.50
N THR A 5 14.30 46.39 -21.33
CA THR A 5 13.75 45.03 -21.19
C THR A 5 13.21 44.88 -19.77
N ARG A 6 11.97 45.38 -19.65
CA ARG A 6 11.04 45.13 -18.57
C ARG A 6 11.09 43.67 -18.14
N GLY A 7 11.15 43.47 -16.83
CA GLY A 7 11.09 42.15 -16.24
C GLY A 7 9.78 41.45 -16.53
N THR A 8 9.88 40.12 -16.61
CA THR A 8 8.79 39.17 -16.36
C THR A 8 9.38 37.78 -16.13
N ASP A 9 10.33 37.60 -15.21
CA ASP A 9 10.81 36.25 -14.86
C ASP A 9 10.86 36.03 -13.35
N CYS A 10 9.74 36.29 -12.69
CA CYS A 10 9.22 35.42 -11.65
C CYS A 10 7.71 35.60 -11.68
N PRO A 11 6.94 34.52 -11.84
CA PRO A 11 6.67 33.74 -10.63
C PRO A 11 6.43 32.25 -10.90
N LEU A 12 6.78 31.42 -9.92
CA LEU A 12 5.89 30.32 -9.54
C LEU A 12 5.50 29.30 -10.64
N ALA A 13 6.45 28.87 -11.48
CA ALA A 13 6.49 27.45 -11.87
C ALA A 13 6.99 26.61 -10.68
N ARG A 14 6.38 26.89 -9.51
CA ARG A 14 6.35 26.07 -8.32
C ARG A 14 5.82 24.77 -8.87
N GLY A 15 6.73 23.80 -9.05
CA GLY A 15 6.38 22.42 -9.33
C GLY A 15 5.41 22.01 -8.25
N MET A 16 4.13 22.24 -8.52
CA MET A 16 3.04 21.56 -7.87
C MET A 16 3.22 20.17 -8.42
N ARG A 17 4.15 19.41 -7.80
CA ARG A 17 4.03 17.98 -7.75
C ARG A 17 2.64 17.81 -7.19
N MET A 18 1.71 17.52 -8.08
CA MET A 18 0.50 16.85 -7.73
C MET A 18 1.04 15.60 -7.04
N THR A 19 1.11 15.65 -5.71
CA THR A 19 1.33 14.48 -4.89
C THR A 19 0.08 13.70 -5.21
N GLU A 20 0.19 12.87 -6.25
CA GLU A 20 -0.81 11.91 -6.60
C GLU A 20 -1.17 11.28 -5.25
N PRO A 21 -2.45 11.24 -4.88
CA PRO A 21 -2.84 10.54 -3.69
C PRO A 21 -2.44 9.08 -3.97
N GLN A 22 -1.21 8.75 -3.55
CA GLN A 22 -0.71 7.39 -3.48
C GLN A 22 -1.60 6.79 -2.42
N THR A 23 -2.72 6.26 -2.90
CA THR A 23 -3.70 5.54 -2.12
C THR A 23 -2.95 4.31 -1.66
N SER A 24 -2.32 4.47 -0.49
CA SER A 24 -1.46 3.45 0.08
C SER A 24 -2.30 2.20 0.23
N ILE A 25 -1.68 1.06 -0.06
CA ILE A 25 -2.29 -0.25 0.15
C ILE A 25 -2.80 -0.35 1.60
N ALA A 26 -2.14 0.33 2.55
CA ALA A 26 -2.58 0.47 3.94
C ALA A 26 -3.98 1.11 4.08
N THR A 27 -4.27 2.17 3.33
CA THR A 27 -5.58 2.84 3.35
C THR A 27 -6.66 1.91 2.81
N TYR A 28 -6.39 1.20 1.72
CA TYR A 28 -7.31 0.19 1.16
C TYR A 28 -7.58 -0.96 2.13
N LEU A 29 -6.52 -1.52 2.74
CA LEU A 29 -6.65 -2.59 3.74
C LEU A 29 -7.51 -2.14 4.94
N THR A 30 -7.30 -0.91 5.40
CA THR A 30 -8.07 -0.35 6.54
C THR A 30 -9.56 -0.23 6.21
N LEU A 31 -9.90 0.24 5.00
CA LEU A 31 -11.29 0.35 4.54
C LEU A 31 -11.95 -1.04 4.37
N ILE A 32 -11.23 -2.02 3.86
CA ILE A 32 -11.74 -3.39 3.68
C ILE A 32 -12.00 -4.06 5.03
N ILE A 33 -11.10 -3.89 6.00
CA ILE A 33 -11.29 -4.39 7.37
C ILE A 33 -12.49 -3.71 8.01
N LEU A 34 -12.58 -2.38 7.92
CA LEU A 34 -13.68 -1.62 8.50
C LEU A 34 -15.03 -2.01 7.87
N ALA A 35 -15.12 -2.11 6.54
CA ALA A 35 -16.31 -2.55 5.83
C ALA A 35 -16.74 -3.98 6.24
N SER A 36 -15.78 -4.88 6.41
CA SER A 36 -16.05 -6.27 6.82
C SER A 36 -16.52 -6.37 8.29
N VAL A 37 -16.01 -5.50 9.16
CA VAL A 37 -16.46 -5.39 10.57
C VAL A 37 -17.88 -4.85 10.63
N LEU A 38 -18.17 -3.76 9.91
CA LEU A 38 -19.51 -3.15 9.87
C LEU A 38 -20.57 -4.11 9.31
N LEU A 39 -20.23 -4.89 8.28
CA LEU A 39 -21.12 -5.91 7.72
C LEU A 39 -21.41 -7.06 8.69
N LYS A 40 -20.49 -7.36 9.62
CA LYS A 40 -20.72 -8.37 10.67
C LYS A 40 -21.55 -7.83 11.82
N LEU A 41 -21.37 -6.55 12.17
CA LEU A 41 -22.20 -5.84 13.15
C LEU A 41 -23.66 -5.67 12.71
N SER A 42 -23.92 -5.62 11.40
CA SER A 42 -25.29 -5.57 10.88
C SER A 42 -26.07 -6.89 11.04
N GLY A 43 -25.44 -7.96 11.55
CA GLY A 43 -26.12 -9.22 11.89
C GLY A 43 -26.67 -9.99 10.68
N ILE A 44 -26.41 -9.52 9.46
CA ILE A 44 -26.94 -10.06 8.21
C ILE A 44 -26.21 -11.34 7.76
N VAL A 45 -25.01 -11.61 8.29
CA VAL A 45 -24.22 -12.77 7.87
C VAL A 45 -23.72 -13.56 9.08
N GLY A 46 -24.27 -14.77 9.28
CA GLY A 46 -23.77 -15.77 10.24
C GLY A 46 -22.44 -16.42 9.84
N TRP A 47 -21.60 -15.71 9.10
CA TRP A 47 -20.37 -16.27 8.53
C TRP A 47 -19.23 -16.35 9.55
N SER A 48 -18.42 -17.40 9.37
CA SER A 48 -17.19 -17.61 10.13
C SER A 48 -16.26 -16.41 9.99
N TRP A 49 -15.70 -15.96 11.12
CA TRP A 49 -14.72 -14.86 11.20
C TRP A 49 -13.54 -15.04 10.23
N TRP A 50 -13.25 -16.27 9.84
CA TRP A 50 -12.29 -16.63 8.81
C TRP A 50 -12.42 -15.85 7.50
N PHE A 51 -13.65 -15.55 7.04
CA PHE A 51 -13.81 -14.88 5.76
C PHE A 51 -13.55 -13.36 5.82
N VAL A 52 -13.85 -12.74 6.97
CA VAL A 52 -13.53 -11.32 7.24
C VAL A 52 -12.02 -11.08 7.14
N PHE A 53 -11.22 -12.09 7.49
CA PHE A 53 -9.77 -12.03 7.42
C PHE A 53 -9.20 -12.51 6.09
N THR A 54 -9.99 -12.97 5.10
CA THR A 54 -9.45 -13.45 3.80
C THR A 54 -8.45 -12.51 3.13
N PRO A 55 -8.68 -11.19 3.03
CA PRO A 55 -7.68 -10.28 2.48
C PRO A 55 -6.41 -10.22 3.34
N LEU A 56 -6.54 -10.31 4.66
CA LEU A 56 -5.41 -10.36 5.58
C LEU A 56 -4.61 -11.67 5.46
N TRP A 57 -5.31 -12.81 5.39
CA TRP A 57 -4.72 -14.13 5.20
C TRP A 57 -3.93 -14.19 3.91
N ILE A 58 -4.44 -13.65 2.80
CA ILE A 58 -3.73 -13.58 1.52
C ILE A 58 -2.39 -12.86 1.68
N VAL A 59 -2.37 -11.70 2.34
CA VAL A 59 -1.12 -10.96 2.60
C VAL A 59 -0.16 -11.80 3.45
N ILE A 60 -0.67 -12.41 4.52
CA ILE A 60 0.14 -13.28 5.42
C ILE A 60 0.73 -14.46 4.66
N PHE A 61 -0.03 -15.13 3.80
CA PHE A 61 0.45 -16.24 2.98
C PHE A 61 1.53 -15.81 2.00
N ILE A 62 1.35 -14.68 1.32
CA ILE A 62 2.35 -14.16 0.37
C ILE A 62 3.65 -13.82 1.10
N VAL A 63 3.57 -13.07 2.21
CA VAL A 63 4.74 -12.69 3.00
C VAL A 63 5.42 -13.94 3.59
N GLY A 64 4.65 -14.87 4.12
CA GLY A 64 5.16 -16.14 4.64
C GLY A 64 5.87 -16.96 3.58
N LEU A 65 5.31 -17.04 2.36
CA LEU A 65 5.93 -17.74 1.24
C LEU A 65 7.27 -17.09 0.85
N ILE A 66 7.34 -15.76 0.78
CA ILE A 66 8.59 -15.05 0.50
C ILE A 66 9.63 -15.38 1.57
N ILE A 67 9.26 -15.34 2.85
CA ILE A 67 10.15 -15.68 3.96
C ILE A 67 10.66 -17.12 3.80
N VAL A 68 9.78 -18.08 3.55
CA VAL A 68 10.15 -19.49 3.36
C VAL A 68 11.13 -19.64 2.20
N VAL A 69 10.86 -19.01 1.05
CA VAL A 69 11.76 -19.04 -0.12
C VAL A 69 13.14 -18.48 0.24
N VAL A 70 13.18 -17.33 0.91
CA VAL A 70 14.44 -16.71 1.34
C VAL A 70 15.19 -17.63 2.32
N VAL A 71 14.50 -18.16 3.34
CA VAL A 71 15.08 -19.06 4.32
C VAL A 71 15.66 -20.31 3.65
N VAL A 72 14.91 -20.93 2.75
CA VAL A 72 15.36 -22.11 2.00
C VAL A 72 16.56 -21.79 1.13
N ALA A 73 16.57 -20.65 0.43
CA ALA A 73 17.71 -20.20 -0.37
C ALA A 73 18.97 -20.02 0.51
N ARG A 74 18.83 -19.37 1.66
CA ARG A 74 19.94 -19.17 2.62
C ARG A 74 20.44 -20.47 3.25
N LEU A 75 19.53 -21.40 3.57
CA LEU A 75 19.91 -22.71 4.08
C LEU A 75 20.63 -23.53 3.02
N ARG A 76 20.19 -23.44 1.77
CA ARG A 76 20.83 -24.12 0.65
C ARG A 76 22.24 -23.60 0.39
N GLU A 77 22.46 -22.28 0.42
CA GLU A 77 23.80 -21.67 0.32
C GLU A 77 24.75 -22.19 1.42
N ARG A 78 24.25 -22.35 2.65
CA ARG A 78 25.05 -22.84 3.79
C ARG A 78 25.41 -24.32 3.70
N ASN A 79 24.62 -25.13 2.99
CA ASN A 79 24.79 -26.58 2.92
C ASN A 79 25.66 -27.06 1.74
N TYR A 80 26.11 -26.13 0.89
CA TYR A 80 27.04 -26.39 -0.22
C TYR A 80 28.51 -26.06 0.12
N TRP A 81 28.81 -25.76 1.38
CA TRP A 81 30.14 -25.69 1.99
C TRP A 81 30.25 -26.75 3.08
#